data_AF-A0A1Q3RXH4-F1
#
_entry.id   AF-A0A1Q3RXH4-F1
#
_cell.length_a   1.000
_cell.length_b   1.000
_cell.length_c   1.000
_cell.angle_alpha   90.00
_cell.angle_beta   90.00
_cell.angle_gamma   90.00
#
_symmetry.space_group_name_H-M   'P 1'
#
loop_
_entity.id
_entity.type
_entity.pdbx_description
1 polymer ?
#
loop_
_entity_poly.entity_id
_entity_poly.type
_entity_poly.pdbx_seq_one_letter_code
_entity_poly.pdbx_strand_id
1 'polypeptide(L)'
;MFFSLKNKKLFIVGFIVTLLSCKTSINKTNNASDVNYIPYYSQVYKADSLFLTNNFQKSYNILDSLFQKYEPHETENINEYSTYIACSVLTGNTDNIETKIRKGYSKFGGIGITHPKRDSIGKVLIKYNLLTIEEKRNLRKEYFKQFDPVLRNRIERMFKEDEAARVPELDYVTMRFYQKKHKKEIKEIIAKYGYPDYQVIGSTGSFEEVPVNFMIIFMHQKDSFKKKYLKMLYDNMVNGKLAPEEYAIIVDRTYLEKKKSIYGTIIQPGLAYPKKLDSIRATIGLPNVDYQMWAFKKRFPDT
;
A
#
# COMPACT_ATOMS: atom_id res chain seq x y z
N MET A 1 49.60 -76.34 -9.84
CA MET A 1 49.21 -77.23 -8.74
C MET A 1 48.78 -76.36 -7.56
N PHE A 2 47.48 -76.37 -7.22
CA PHE A 2 46.75 -75.85 -6.02
C PHE A 2 46.80 -74.34 -5.68
N PHE A 3 45.68 -73.61 -5.84
CA PHE A 3 44.67 -73.20 -4.81
C PHE A 3 45.27 -72.30 -3.69
N SER A 4 44.72 -71.14 -3.32
CA SER A 4 43.35 -70.97 -2.82
C SER A 4 43.02 -69.49 -2.53
N LEU A 5 41.78 -69.08 -2.82
CA LEU A 5 41.12 -67.86 -2.36
C LEU A 5 40.82 -67.93 -0.84
N LYS A 6 40.87 -66.79 -0.13
CA LYS A 6 39.94 -66.51 0.99
C LYS A 6 39.86 -65.02 1.39
N ASN A 7 38.62 -64.51 1.30
CA ASN A 7 37.96 -63.54 2.18
C ASN A 7 38.35 -62.05 2.06
N LYS A 8 37.59 -61.23 1.32
CA LYS A 8 36.29 -60.61 1.68
C LYS A 8 36.30 -59.89 3.04
N LYS A 9 36.38 -58.56 2.99
CA LYS A 9 35.36 -57.60 3.49
C LYS A 9 35.83 -56.17 3.14
N LEU A 10 35.41 -55.64 2.00
CA LEU A 10 35.54 -54.22 1.68
C LEU A 10 34.22 -53.56 2.09
N PHE A 11 34.26 -52.76 3.15
CA PHE A 11 33.13 -51.96 3.62
C PHE A 11 33.02 -50.73 2.68
N ILE A 12 32.17 -50.83 1.67
CA ILE A 12 31.79 -49.67 0.86
C ILE A 12 30.67 -48.95 1.62
N VAL A 13 31.04 -47.90 2.35
CA VAL A 13 30.07 -46.94 2.90
C VAL A 13 29.61 -46.07 1.73
N GLY A 14 28.48 -46.44 1.14
CA GLY A 14 27.80 -45.63 0.13
C GLY A 14 27.25 -44.36 0.79
N PHE A 15 27.87 -43.22 0.47
CA PHE A 15 27.35 -41.90 0.83
C PHE A 15 26.18 -41.58 -0.11
N ILE A 16 24.99 -42.07 0.21
CA ILE A 16 23.74 -41.69 -0.45
C ILE A 16 23.42 -40.27 0.02
N VAL A 17 23.83 -39.27 -0.76
CA VAL A 17 23.32 -37.90 -0.65
C VAL A 17 21.88 -37.93 -1.12
N THR A 18 20.95 -38.16 -0.19
CA THR A 18 19.55 -37.87 -0.43
C THR A 18 19.43 -36.35 -0.56
N LEU A 19 19.26 -35.88 -1.80
CA LEU A 19 18.73 -34.56 -2.08
C LEU A 19 17.31 -34.50 -1.53
N LEU A 20 17.17 -34.24 -0.23
CA LEU A 20 15.94 -33.75 0.37
C LEU A 20 15.71 -32.36 -0.21
N SER A 21 15.12 -32.35 -1.40
CA SER A 21 14.41 -31.21 -1.95
C SER A 21 13.38 -30.81 -0.89
N CYS A 22 13.67 -29.74 -0.16
CA CYS A 22 12.68 -29.03 0.62
C CYS A 22 11.61 -28.50 -0.36
N LYS A 23 10.68 -29.36 -0.76
CA LYS A 23 9.36 -28.93 -1.15
C LYS A 23 8.74 -28.37 0.13
N THR A 24 8.89 -27.07 0.32
CA THR A 24 8.10 -26.31 1.27
C THR A 24 6.65 -26.52 0.87
N SER A 25 5.99 -27.47 1.53
CA SER A 25 4.53 -27.56 1.52
C SER A 25 4.03 -26.26 2.14
N ILE A 26 3.59 -25.34 1.29
CA ILE A 26 2.83 -24.17 1.70
C ILE A 26 1.53 -24.72 2.29
N ASN A 27 1.52 -24.87 3.62
CA ASN A 27 0.30 -25.06 4.37
C ASN A 27 -0.55 -23.81 4.15
N LYS A 28 -1.53 -23.91 3.24
CA LYS A 28 -2.67 -23.00 3.12
C LYS A 28 -3.56 -23.16 4.35
N THR A 29 -3.06 -22.75 5.51
CA THR A 29 -3.82 -22.57 6.74
C THR A 29 -3.28 -21.36 7.47
N ASN A 30 -3.30 -20.20 6.82
CA ASN A 30 -3.14 -18.93 7.52
C ASN A 30 -4.46 -18.20 7.42
N ASN A 31 -5.19 -18.19 8.54
CA ASN A 31 -6.22 -17.20 8.78
C ASN A 31 -5.64 -15.83 8.44
N ALA A 32 -6.36 -15.04 7.63
CA ALA A 32 -5.91 -13.75 7.11
C ALA A 32 -5.75 -12.64 8.19
N SER A 33 -5.55 -12.99 9.46
CA SER A 33 -5.57 -12.07 10.61
C SER A 33 -4.21 -11.75 11.24
N ASP A 34 -3.10 -12.43 10.87
CA ASP A 34 -1.81 -12.28 11.60
C ASP A 34 -0.60 -11.87 10.73
N VAL A 35 -0.82 -11.43 9.49
CA VAL A 35 0.27 -11.05 8.59
C VAL A 35 0.70 -9.60 8.86
N ASN A 36 1.92 -9.40 9.37
CA ASN A 36 2.51 -8.07 9.56
C ASN A 36 2.98 -7.46 8.21
N TYR A 37 2.36 -6.35 7.81
CA TYR A 37 2.61 -5.57 6.59
C TYR A 37 3.73 -4.53 6.71
N ILE A 38 4.29 -4.27 7.89
CA ILE A 38 5.42 -3.32 8.04
C ILE A 38 6.60 -3.69 7.10
N PRO A 39 7.07 -4.96 7.03
CA PRO A 39 8.10 -5.35 6.08
C PRO A 39 7.67 -5.22 4.62
N TYR A 40 6.38 -5.39 4.33
CA TYR A 40 5.82 -5.24 2.99
C TYR A 40 6.00 -3.80 2.49
N TYR A 41 5.59 -2.80 3.28
CA TYR A 41 5.68 -1.39 2.89
C TYR A 41 7.13 -0.98 2.58
N SER A 42 8.08 -1.35 3.43
CA SER A 42 9.50 -1.05 3.19
C SER A 42 10.03 -1.63 1.87
N GLN A 43 9.60 -2.83 1.49
CA GLN A 43 9.98 -3.43 0.21
C GLN A 43 9.25 -2.79 -0.98
N VAL A 44 8.01 -2.34 -0.81
CA VAL A 44 7.28 -1.57 -1.84
C VAL A 44 8.02 -0.27 -2.20
N TYR A 45 8.45 0.53 -1.22
CA TYR A 45 9.24 1.75 -1.53
C TYR A 45 10.57 1.45 -2.21
N LYS A 46 11.21 0.32 -1.85
CA LYS A 46 12.43 -0.12 -2.50
C LYS A 46 12.18 -0.51 -3.97
N ALA A 47 11.10 -1.24 -4.24
CA ALA A 47 10.69 -1.60 -5.60
C ALA A 47 10.32 -0.38 -6.44
N ASP A 48 9.60 0.59 -5.87
CA ASP A 48 9.29 1.85 -6.53
C ASP A 48 10.57 2.65 -6.84
N SER A 49 11.51 2.72 -5.90
CA SER A 49 12.78 3.41 -6.14
C SER A 49 13.56 2.80 -7.30
N LEU A 50 13.55 1.46 -7.40
CA LEU A 50 14.15 0.71 -8.51
C LEU A 50 13.40 0.95 -9.82
N PHE A 51 12.07 1.00 -9.78
CA PHE A 51 11.25 1.29 -10.94
C PHE A 51 11.54 2.70 -11.49
N LEU A 52 11.53 3.73 -10.64
CA LEU A 52 11.84 5.12 -10.99
C LEU A 52 13.27 5.32 -11.51
N THR A 53 14.17 4.38 -11.22
CA THR A 53 15.57 4.40 -11.70
C THR A 53 15.80 3.43 -12.87
N ASN A 54 14.74 2.95 -13.52
CA ASN A 54 14.74 1.99 -14.64
C ASN A 54 15.36 0.61 -14.33
N ASN A 55 15.48 0.24 -13.05
CA ASN A 55 15.94 -1.08 -12.64
C ASN A 55 14.76 -2.06 -12.58
N PHE A 56 14.11 -2.27 -13.74
CA PHE A 56 12.85 -2.97 -13.86
C PHE A 56 12.93 -4.43 -13.38
N GLN A 57 14.02 -5.16 -13.68
CA GLN A 57 14.17 -6.55 -13.24
C GLN A 57 14.24 -6.67 -11.72
N LYS A 58 15.00 -5.79 -11.05
CA LYS A 58 15.09 -5.84 -9.58
C LYS A 58 13.76 -5.40 -8.93
N SER A 59 13.08 -4.42 -9.50
CA SER A 59 11.73 -4.03 -9.05
C SER A 59 10.75 -5.19 -9.20
N TYR A 60 10.71 -5.85 -10.37
CA TYR A 60 9.90 -7.04 -10.63
C TYR A 60 10.18 -8.14 -9.59
N ASN A 61 11.44 -8.50 -9.38
CA ASN A 61 11.80 -9.59 -8.46
C ASN A 61 11.33 -9.31 -7.01
N ILE A 62 11.41 -8.06 -6.55
CA ILE A 62 10.91 -7.69 -5.21
C ILE A 62 9.39 -7.82 -5.16
N LEU A 63 8.68 -7.22 -6.12
CA LEU A 63 7.21 -7.23 -6.14
C LEU A 63 6.65 -8.64 -6.33
N ASP A 64 7.26 -9.45 -7.19
CA ASP A 64 6.87 -10.85 -7.40
C ASP A 64 6.99 -11.66 -6.10
N SER A 65 8.13 -11.55 -5.41
CA SER A 65 8.35 -12.20 -4.12
C SER A 65 7.37 -11.71 -3.04
N LEU A 66 7.08 -10.41 -3.00
CA LEU A 66 6.09 -9.86 -2.07
C LEU A 66 4.70 -10.42 -2.33
N PHE A 67 4.25 -10.44 -3.59
CA PHE A 67 2.88 -10.82 -3.94
C PHE A 67 2.61 -12.33 -3.87
N GLN A 68 3.66 -13.14 -3.69
CA GLN A 68 3.52 -14.53 -3.28
C GLN A 68 3.16 -14.69 -1.79
N LYS A 69 3.44 -13.67 -0.96
CA LYS A 69 3.24 -13.69 0.50
C LYS A 69 2.13 -12.76 0.99
N TYR A 70 1.93 -11.63 0.32
CA TYR A 70 1.03 -10.56 0.71
C TYR A 70 0.01 -10.31 -0.39
N GLU A 71 -1.24 -10.05 -0.03
CA GLU A 71 -2.15 -9.43 -1.00
C GLU A 71 -1.71 -7.98 -1.22
N PRO A 72 -1.58 -7.51 -2.48
CA PRO A 72 -1.16 -6.14 -2.75
C PRO A 72 -2.13 -5.14 -2.13
N HIS A 73 -1.60 -4.13 -1.46
CA HIS A 73 -2.38 -3.10 -0.79
C HIS A 73 -2.80 -2.01 -1.81
N GLU A 74 -1.92 -1.61 -2.73
CA GLU A 74 -2.04 -0.39 -3.56
C GLU A 74 -1.93 0.87 -2.68
N THR A 75 -0.69 1.15 -2.28
CA THR A 75 -0.29 2.34 -1.51
C THR A 75 -0.50 3.58 -2.39
N GLU A 76 -1.19 4.59 -1.84
CA GLU A 76 -1.52 5.81 -2.58
C GLU A 76 -0.26 6.43 -3.22
N ASN A 77 -0.34 6.78 -4.50
CA ASN A 77 0.74 7.35 -5.33
C ASN A 77 1.92 6.42 -5.69
N ILE A 78 1.94 5.15 -5.26
CA ILE A 78 2.97 4.18 -5.68
C ILE A 78 2.48 3.29 -6.82
N ASN A 79 1.20 2.92 -6.78
CA ASN A 79 0.57 2.01 -7.74
C ASN A 79 1.37 0.69 -7.90
N GLU A 80 1.72 0.02 -6.78
CA GLU A 80 2.67 -1.10 -6.79
C GLU A 80 2.22 -2.28 -7.64
N TYR A 81 0.92 -2.56 -7.73
CA TYR A 81 0.44 -3.65 -8.56
C TYR A 81 0.53 -3.28 -10.05
N SER A 82 0.26 -2.03 -10.40
CA SER A 82 0.49 -1.51 -11.76
C SER A 82 1.97 -1.53 -12.14
N THR A 83 2.85 -1.16 -11.19
CA THR A 83 4.31 -1.21 -11.33
C THR A 83 4.80 -2.64 -11.55
N TYR A 84 4.23 -3.62 -10.83
CA TYR A 84 4.54 -5.03 -11.02
C TYR A 84 4.22 -5.51 -12.43
N ILE A 85 3.03 -5.19 -12.96
CA ILE A 85 2.64 -5.52 -14.33
C ILE A 85 3.58 -4.85 -15.34
N ALA A 86 3.88 -3.56 -15.16
CA ALA A 86 4.79 -2.82 -16.02
C ALA A 86 6.20 -3.45 -16.04
N CYS A 87 6.75 -3.78 -14.88
CA CYS A 87 8.06 -4.42 -14.80
C CYS A 87 8.04 -5.83 -15.41
N SER A 88 6.98 -6.60 -15.20
CA SER A 88 6.79 -7.94 -15.77
C SER A 88 6.88 -7.89 -17.31
N VAL A 89 6.17 -6.97 -17.97
CA VAL A 89 6.24 -6.86 -19.44
C VAL A 89 7.59 -6.33 -19.94
N LEU A 90 8.17 -5.35 -19.25
CA LEU A 90 9.46 -4.74 -19.64
C LEU A 90 10.64 -5.71 -19.52
N THR A 91 10.50 -6.76 -18.72
CA THR A 91 11.55 -7.72 -18.41
C THR A 91 11.31 -9.09 -19.03
N GLY A 92 10.22 -9.25 -19.81
CA GLY A 92 9.87 -10.52 -20.44
C GLY A 92 9.28 -11.57 -19.50
N ASN A 93 9.00 -11.23 -18.24
CA ASN A 93 8.39 -12.13 -17.25
C ASN A 93 6.87 -12.18 -17.42
N THR A 94 6.39 -12.56 -18.61
CA THR A 94 4.99 -12.38 -19.06
C THR A 94 4.08 -13.58 -18.78
N ASP A 95 4.52 -14.53 -17.97
CA ASP A 95 3.69 -15.66 -17.57
C ASP A 95 2.40 -15.18 -16.89
N ASN A 96 1.26 -15.69 -17.36
CA ASN A 96 -0.09 -15.32 -16.89
C ASN A 96 -0.36 -13.81 -16.93
N ILE A 97 0.25 -13.07 -17.86
CA ILE A 97 0.13 -11.60 -17.93
C ILE A 97 -1.33 -11.14 -18.09
N GLU A 98 -2.14 -11.86 -18.87
CA GLU A 98 -3.56 -11.54 -19.00
C GLU A 98 -4.29 -11.65 -17.65
N THR A 99 -4.03 -12.71 -16.87
CA THR A 99 -4.59 -12.87 -15.52
C THR A 99 -4.17 -11.73 -14.59
N LYS A 100 -2.89 -11.33 -14.65
CA LYS A 100 -2.36 -10.21 -13.87
C LYS A 100 -3.05 -8.89 -14.25
N ILE A 101 -3.23 -8.64 -15.55
CA ILE A 101 -3.93 -7.46 -16.08
C ILE A 101 -5.41 -7.45 -15.66
N ARG A 102 -6.11 -8.59 -15.78
CA ARG A 102 -7.51 -8.71 -15.34
C ARG A 102 -7.64 -8.42 -13.85
N LYS A 103 -6.73 -8.94 -13.00
CA LYS A 103 -6.66 -8.60 -11.56
C LYS A 103 -6.44 -7.10 -11.34
N GLY A 104 -5.61 -6.45 -12.16
CA GLY A 104 -5.39 -4.99 -12.13
C GLY A 104 -6.70 -4.21 -12.20
N TYR A 105 -7.51 -4.51 -13.21
CA TYR A 105 -8.81 -3.85 -13.38
C TYR A 105 -9.85 -4.24 -12.31
N SER A 106 -9.93 -5.51 -11.92
CA SER A 106 -10.99 -5.99 -11.00
C SER A 106 -10.70 -5.76 -9.52
N LYS A 107 -9.44 -5.55 -9.13
CA LYS A 107 -9.04 -5.32 -7.73
C LYS A 107 -8.54 -3.91 -7.45
N PHE A 108 -8.02 -3.22 -8.45
CA PHE A 108 -7.40 -1.90 -8.27
C PHE A 108 -7.98 -0.83 -9.20
N GLY A 109 -9.04 -1.16 -9.95
CA GLY A 109 -9.76 -0.23 -10.82
C GLY A 109 -9.05 0.12 -12.13
N GLY A 110 -7.80 -0.30 -12.33
CA GLY A 110 -7.04 -0.03 -13.54
C GLY A 110 -5.56 -0.38 -13.45
N ILE A 111 -4.80 0.05 -14.46
CA ILE A 111 -3.34 -0.06 -14.51
C ILE A 111 -2.79 1.34 -14.81
N GLY A 112 -2.26 2.00 -13.79
CA GLY A 112 -1.70 3.35 -13.87
C GLY A 112 -0.17 3.34 -13.83
N ILE A 113 0.48 4.10 -14.71
CA ILE A 113 1.96 4.18 -14.75
C ILE A 113 2.42 5.54 -14.23
N THR A 114 3.03 5.52 -13.04
CA THR A 114 3.62 6.70 -12.42
C THR A 114 5.14 6.71 -12.63
N HIS A 115 5.57 7.04 -13.85
CA HIS A 115 6.99 7.02 -14.24
C HIS A 115 7.28 8.09 -15.31
N PRO A 116 8.49 8.69 -15.38
CA PRO A 116 8.83 9.68 -16.42
C PRO A 116 8.66 9.16 -17.84
N LYS A 117 8.95 7.87 -18.00
CA LYS A 117 8.81 7.14 -19.27
C LYS A 117 7.43 6.49 -19.44
N ARG A 118 6.37 7.05 -18.84
CA ARG A 118 5.02 6.45 -18.85
C ARG A 118 4.54 6.11 -20.26
N ASP A 119 4.81 6.96 -21.24
CA ASP A 119 4.34 6.76 -22.62
C ASP A 119 5.03 5.56 -23.28
N SER A 120 6.35 5.43 -23.13
CA SER A 120 7.07 4.29 -23.69
C SER A 120 6.73 2.98 -22.99
N ILE A 121 6.56 3.02 -21.66
CA ILE A 121 6.11 1.85 -20.88
C ILE A 121 4.69 1.46 -21.32
N GLY A 122 3.80 2.43 -21.47
CA GLY A 122 2.43 2.23 -21.95
C GLY A 122 2.37 1.57 -23.33
N LYS A 123 3.22 2.00 -24.27
CA LYS A 123 3.33 1.37 -25.60
C LYS A 123 3.71 -0.10 -25.54
N VAL A 124 4.58 -0.50 -24.61
CA VAL A 124 4.92 -1.91 -24.40
C VAL A 124 3.74 -2.65 -23.79
N LEU A 125 3.13 -2.09 -22.74
CA LEU A 125 2.01 -2.70 -22.03
C LEU A 125 0.79 -2.96 -22.94
N ILE A 126 0.48 -2.04 -23.86
CA ILE A 126 -0.65 -2.18 -24.79
C ILE A 126 -0.53 -3.45 -25.65
N LYS A 127 0.69 -3.89 -25.99
CA LYS A 127 0.90 -5.13 -26.76
C LYS A 127 0.47 -6.39 -26.01
N TYR A 128 0.45 -6.34 -24.69
CA TYR A 128 0.05 -7.46 -23.82
C TYR A 128 -1.37 -7.30 -23.26
N ASN A 129 -1.93 -6.09 -23.30
CA ASN A 129 -3.28 -5.81 -22.82
C ASN A 129 -4.32 -6.06 -23.92
N LEU A 130 -4.61 -7.33 -24.16
CA LEU A 130 -5.56 -7.81 -25.18
C LEU A 130 -7.04 -7.61 -24.79
N LEU A 131 -7.31 -7.05 -23.61
CA LEU A 131 -8.67 -6.80 -23.15
C LEU A 131 -9.34 -5.70 -23.98
N THR A 132 -10.55 -5.98 -24.43
CA THR A 132 -11.42 -4.99 -25.07
C THR A 132 -11.81 -3.88 -24.09
N ILE A 133 -12.29 -2.74 -24.64
CA ILE A 133 -12.81 -1.63 -23.82
C ILE A 133 -13.98 -2.11 -22.94
N GLU A 134 -14.85 -2.97 -23.46
CA GLU A 134 -16.00 -3.49 -22.73
C GLU A 134 -15.58 -4.44 -21.60
N GLU A 135 -14.60 -5.31 -21.81
CA GLU A 135 -14.07 -6.16 -20.74
C GLU A 135 -13.43 -5.33 -19.62
N LYS A 136 -12.65 -4.30 -19.95
CA LYS A 136 -12.06 -3.38 -18.97
C LYS A 136 -13.16 -2.69 -18.15
N ARG A 137 -14.22 -2.22 -18.82
CA ARG A 137 -15.37 -1.59 -18.17
C ARG A 137 -16.07 -2.55 -17.22
N ASN A 138 -16.28 -3.80 -17.60
CA ASN A 138 -16.95 -4.79 -16.75
C ASN A 138 -16.09 -5.22 -15.57
N LEU A 139 -14.78 -5.41 -15.74
CA LEU A 139 -13.87 -5.66 -14.63
C LEU A 139 -13.84 -4.49 -13.64
N ARG A 140 -13.86 -3.24 -14.14
CA ARG A 140 -13.92 -2.06 -13.27
C ARG A 140 -15.25 -1.95 -12.53
N LYS A 141 -16.38 -2.38 -13.11
CA LYS A 141 -17.65 -2.50 -12.39
C LYS A 141 -17.55 -3.49 -11.22
N GLU A 142 -16.85 -4.61 -11.39
CA GLU A 142 -16.61 -5.55 -10.27
C GLU A 142 -15.78 -4.91 -9.15
N TYR A 143 -14.74 -4.15 -9.51
CA TYR A 143 -13.98 -3.35 -8.54
C TYR A 143 -14.89 -2.40 -7.76
N PHE A 144 -15.82 -1.70 -8.42
CA PHE A 144 -16.70 -0.76 -7.73
C PHE A 144 -17.75 -1.38 -6.82
N LYS A 145 -18.18 -2.62 -7.09
CA LYS A 145 -19.17 -3.33 -6.27
C LYS A 145 -18.70 -3.63 -4.85
N GLN A 146 -17.38 -3.59 -4.59
CA GLN A 146 -16.84 -3.90 -3.27
C GLN A 146 -16.98 -2.74 -2.27
N PHE A 147 -17.28 -1.53 -2.75
CA PHE A 147 -17.36 -0.34 -1.90
C PHE A 147 -18.78 -0.10 -1.38
N ASP A 148 -18.90 0.50 -0.19
CA ASP A 148 -20.19 0.90 0.37
C ASP A 148 -20.55 2.33 -0.10
N PRO A 149 -21.46 2.51 -1.08
CA PRO A 149 -21.79 3.82 -1.63
C PRO A 149 -22.48 4.73 -0.60
N VAL A 150 -23.21 4.15 0.37
CA VAL A 150 -23.89 4.93 1.41
C VAL A 150 -22.86 5.52 2.37
N LEU A 151 -21.88 4.72 2.80
CA LEU A 151 -20.77 5.19 3.61
C LEU A 151 -19.92 6.22 2.86
N ARG A 152 -19.60 5.95 1.60
CA ARG A 152 -18.83 6.85 0.73
C ARG A 152 -19.49 8.22 0.62
N ASN A 153 -20.77 8.28 0.25
CA ASN A 153 -21.54 9.54 0.15
C ASN A 153 -21.61 10.28 1.49
N ARG A 154 -21.70 9.54 2.60
CA ARG A 154 -21.68 10.13 3.94
C ARG A 154 -20.36 10.84 4.22
N ILE A 155 -19.22 10.21 3.90
CA ILE A 155 -17.88 10.78 4.11
C ILE A 155 -17.65 11.95 3.15
N GLU A 156 -18.09 11.85 1.89
CA GLU A 156 -18.00 12.96 0.93
C GLU A 156 -18.75 14.20 1.44
N ARG A 157 -19.97 14.03 1.97
CA ARG A 157 -20.71 15.13 2.59
C ARG A 157 -19.96 15.69 3.80
N MET A 158 -19.39 14.83 4.66
CA MET A 158 -18.58 15.31 5.80
C MET A 158 -17.39 16.15 5.33
N PHE A 159 -16.75 15.76 4.23
CA PHE A 159 -15.66 16.52 3.61
C PHE A 159 -16.10 17.89 3.11
N LYS A 160 -17.18 17.95 2.33
CA LYS A 160 -17.75 19.23 1.85
C LYS A 160 -18.14 20.16 3.00
N GLU A 161 -18.68 19.61 4.08
CA GLU A 161 -19.04 20.37 5.29
C GLU A 161 -17.81 20.91 6.03
N ASP A 162 -16.72 20.15 6.16
CA ASP A 162 -15.47 20.63 6.77
C ASP A 162 -14.79 21.69 5.88
N GLU A 163 -14.80 21.51 4.56
CA GLU A 163 -14.24 22.45 3.59
C GLU A 163 -15.01 23.79 3.57
N ALA A 164 -16.34 23.74 3.56
CA ALA A 164 -17.20 24.93 3.58
C ALA A 164 -17.01 25.82 4.81
N ALA A 165 -16.51 25.27 5.92
CA ALA A 165 -16.17 26.04 7.12
C ALA A 165 -14.81 26.77 7.04
N ARG A 166 -14.03 26.52 5.98
CA ARG A 166 -12.62 26.95 5.84
C ARG A 166 -12.37 27.80 4.61
N VAL A 167 -13.25 27.73 3.62
CA VAL A 167 -13.10 28.36 2.30
C VAL A 167 -14.36 29.18 1.98
N PRO A 168 -14.24 30.41 1.46
CA PRO A 168 -13.00 31.15 1.17
C PRO A 168 -12.34 31.74 2.42
N GLU A 169 -13.09 31.95 3.49
CA GLU A 169 -12.59 32.46 4.78
C GLU A 169 -12.92 31.49 5.90
N LEU A 170 -12.08 31.51 6.94
CA LEU A 170 -12.21 30.60 8.07
C LEU A 170 -13.34 31.02 9.01
N ASP A 171 -14.43 30.24 9.03
CA ASP A 171 -15.53 30.41 9.97
C ASP A 171 -15.36 29.46 11.17
N TYR A 172 -14.85 30.02 12.27
CA TYR A 172 -14.65 29.27 13.51
C TYR A 172 -15.94 28.75 14.16
N VAL A 173 -17.08 29.41 13.96
CA VAL A 173 -18.36 28.98 14.53
C VAL A 173 -18.84 27.74 13.78
N THR A 174 -18.87 27.82 12.44
CA THR A 174 -19.26 26.72 11.56
C THR A 174 -18.29 25.55 11.67
N MET A 175 -16.98 25.82 11.76
CA MET A 175 -15.96 24.78 11.98
C MET A 175 -16.20 24.02 13.29
N ARG A 176 -16.47 24.72 14.40
CA ARG A 176 -16.75 24.06 15.69
C ARG A 176 -18.05 23.25 15.65
N PHE A 177 -19.07 23.74 14.95
CA PHE A 177 -20.31 23.03 14.74
C PHE A 177 -20.07 21.70 14.02
N TYR A 178 -19.40 21.74 12.86
CA TYR A 178 -19.12 20.54 12.07
C TYR A 178 -18.16 19.59 12.78
N GLN A 179 -17.13 20.07 13.48
CA GLN A 179 -16.28 19.21 14.31
C GLN A 179 -17.10 18.44 15.37
N LYS A 180 -18.06 19.08 16.04
CA LYS A 180 -18.94 18.40 17.01
C LYS A 180 -19.84 17.36 16.34
N LYS A 181 -20.42 17.71 15.18
CA LYS A 181 -21.26 16.81 14.38
C LYS A 181 -20.46 15.60 13.89
N HIS A 182 -19.36 15.83 13.17
CA HIS A 182 -18.50 14.81 12.60
C HIS A 182 -17.89 13.89 13.66
N LYS A 183 -17.59 14.39 14.87
CA LYS A 183 -17.16 13.54 15.98
C LYS A 183 -18.17 12.43 16.30
N LYS A 184 -19.48 12.71 16.24
CA LYS A 184 -20.53 11.70 16.44
C LYS A 184 -20.53 10.71 15.28
N GLU A 185 -20.44 11.21 14.06
CA GLU A 185 -20.49 10.40 12.84
C GLU A 185 -19.25 9.49 12.70
N ILE A 186 -18.06 9.98 13.03
CA ILE A 186 -16.82 9.19 13.09
C ILE A 186 -16.99 8.02 14.06
N LYS A 187 -17.58 8.24 15.24
CA LYS A 187 -17.81 7.15 16.21
C LYS A 187 -18.74 6.09 15.64
N GLU A 188 -19.82 6.51 15.00
CA GLU A 188 -20.80 5.60 14.39
C GLU A 188 -20.18 4.81 13.23
N ILE A 189 -19.39 5.48 12.39
CA ILE A 189 -18.66 4.85 11.28
C ILE A 189 -17.67 3.83 11.83
N ILE A 190 -16.83 4.21 12.79
CA ILE A 190 -15.83 3.29 13.37
C ILE A 190 -16.50 2.11 14.08
N ALA A 191 -17.60 2.34 14.80
CA ALA A 191 -18.32 1.27 15.47
C ALA A 191 -18.93 0.26 14.49
N LYS A 192 -19.39 0.71 13.33
CA LYS A 192 -20.05 -0.15 12.33
C LYS A 192 -19.07 -0.81 11.37
N TYR A 193 -18.05 -0.08 10.92
CA TYR A 193 -17.20 -0.47 9.79
C TYR A 193 -15.72 -0.67 10.19
N GLY A 194 -15.32 -0.32 11.41
CA GLY A 194 -13.93 -0.07 11.71
C GLY A 194 -13.43 1.21 11.04
N TYR A 195 -12.12 1.33 10.86
CA TYR A 195 -11.57 2.47 10.11
C TYR A 195 -11.87 2.29 8.61
N PRO A 196 -12.59 3.22 7.96
CA PRO A 196 -12.93 3.11 6.55
C PRO A 196 -11.73 3.54 5.70
N ASP A 197 -10.88 2.57 5.39
CA ASP A 197 -9.77 2.74 4.44
C ASP A 197 -10.27 2.75 2.99
N TYR A 198 -9.34 2.96 2.05
CA TYR A 198 -9.65 2.96 0.62
C TYR A 198 -10.17 1.60 0.09
N GLN A 199 -10.02 0.49 0.82
CA GLN A 199 -10.61 -0.80 0.43
C GLN A 199 -12.13 -0.81 0.68
N VAL A 200 -12.60 -0.04 1.67
CA VAL A 200 -14.03 0.10 1.99
C VAL A 200 -14.71 1.21 1.19
N ILE A 201 -14.01 2.33 0.98
CA ILE A 201 -14.61 3.55 0.39
C ILE A 201 -14.05 3.92 -0.99
N GLY A 202 -13.07 3.17 -1.48
CA GLY A 202 -12.37 3.42 -2.75
C GLY A 202 -11.25 4.46 -2.62
N SER A 203 -10.31 4.44 -3.58
CA SER A 203 -9.25 5.46 -3.65
C SER A 203 -9.76 6.80 -4.15
N THR A 204 -8.99 7.85 -3.89
CA THR A 204 -9.12 9.15 -4.55
C THR A 204 -8.97 8.95 -6.08
N GLY A 205 -9.86 9.56 -6.87
CA GLY A 205 -9.84 9.45 -8.34
C GLY A 205 -10.37 8.14 -8.94
N SER A 206 -10.71 7.13 -8.13
CA SER A 206 -11.28 5.87 -8.64
C SER A 206 -12.61 6.06 -9.40
N PHE A 207 -13.37 7.12 -9.14
CA PHE A 207 -14.79 7.23 -9.52
C PHE A 207 -15.17 8.39 -10.47
N GLU A 208 -14.24 9.13 -11.08
CA GLU A 208 -14.56 10.42 -11.75
C GLU A 208 -15.21 11.47 -10.79
N GLU A 209 -15.31 11.14 -9.50
CA GLU A 209 -15.95 11.90 -8.42
C GLU A 209 -14.93 12.55 -7.47
N VAL A 210 -15.44 13.39 -6.57
CA VAL A 210 -14.72 14.04 -5.48
C VAL A 210 -13.90 13.00 -4.68
N PRO A 211 -12.62 13.28 -4.37
CA PRO A 211 -11.81 12.41 -3.52
C PRO A 211 -12.46 12.24 -2.14
N VAL A 212 -12.78 11.00 -1.77
CA VAL A 212 -13.32 10.68 -0.44
C VAL A 212 -12.17 10.24 0.44
N ASN A 213 -11.84 11.04 1.46
CA ASN A 213 -10.73 10.78 2.35
C ASN A 213 -11.14 10.92 3.83
N PHE A 214 -11.36 9.78 4.49
CA PHE A 214 -11.79 9.76 5.89
C PHE A 214 -10.73 10.32 6.85
N MET A 215 -9.44 10.15 6.52
CA MET A 215 -8.32 10.67 7.29
C MET A 215 -8.46 12.16 7.57
N ILE A 216 -8.87 12.96 6.58
CA ILE A 216 -8.93 14.42 6.70
C ILE A 216 -9.94 14.82 7.78
N ILE A 217 -11.12 14.21 7.76
CA ILE A 217 -12.17 14.49 8.75
C ILE A 217 -11.77 13.97 10.14
N PHE A 218 -11.07 12.84 10.18
CA PHE A 218 -10.54 12.29 11.42
C PHE A 218 -9.44 13.17 12.03
N MET A 219 -8.48 13.65 11.24
CA MET A 219 -7.32 14.42 11.73
C MET A 219 -7.71 15.81 12.25
N HIS A 220 -8.82 16.37 11.77
CA HIS A 220 -9.37 17.65 12.22
C HIS A 220 -10.10 17.56 13.58
N GLN A 221 -10.25 16.36 14.14
CA GLN A 221 -10.78 16.18 15.49
C GLN A 221 -9.76 16.59 16.56
N LYS A 222 -10.27 16.87 17.77
CA LYS A 222 -9.44 17.18 18.95
C LYS A 222 -8.46 16.03 19.27
N ASP A 223 -7.29 16.37 19.78
CA ASP A 223 -6.23 15.41 20.12
C ASP A 223 -6.68 14.34 21.11
N SER A 224 -7.46 14.72 22.13
CA SER A 224 -8.03 13.78 23.10
C SER A 224 -9.00 12.77 22.49
N PHE A 225 -9.60 13.10 21.34
CA PHE A 225 -10.41 12.16 20.58
C PHE A 225 -9.54 11.23 19.74
N LYS A 226 -8.59 11.78 18.96
CA LYS A 226 -7.68 11.00 18.10
C LYS A 226 -6.86 9.98 18.90
N LYS A 227 -6.35 10.36 20.09
CA LYS A 227 -5.59 9.49 21.00
C LYS A 227 -6.31 8.18 21.35
N LYS A 228 -7.65 8.18 21.40
CA LYS A 228 -8.45 6.98 21.72
C LYS A 228 -8.37 5.90 20.63
N TYR A 229 -8.03 6.28 19.41
CA TYR A 229 -8.02 5.40 18.26
C TYR A 229 -6.61 5.08 17.75
N LEU A 230 -5.55 5.69 18.29
CA LEU A 230 -4.18 5.46 17.79
C LEU A 230 -3.76 3.99 17.83
N LYS A 231 -4.20 3.22 18.84
CA LYS A 231 -3.93 1.78 18.90
C LYS A 231 -4.63 1.02 17.77
N MET A 232 -5.92 1.30 17.54
CA MET A 232 -6.68 0.71 16.44
C MET A 232 -6.05 1.05 15.08
N LEU A 233 -5.63 2.30 14.86
CA LEU A 233 -4.98 2.71 13.62
C LEU A 233 -3.64 2.00 13.42
N TYR A 234 -2.84 1.86 14.49
CA TYR A 234 -1.60 1.10 14.44
C TYR A 234 -1.85 -0.36 14.08
N ASP A 235 -2.82 -1.01 14.71
CA ASP A 235 -3.17 -2.41 14.43
C ASP A 235 -3.66 -2.57 12.99
N ASN A 236 -4.45 -1.62 12.47
CA ASN A 236 -4.89 -1.64 11.07
C ASN A 236 -3.71 -1.51 10.11
N MET A 237 -2.76 -0.62 10.39
CA MET A 237 -1.55 -0.46 9.58
C MET A 237 -0.70 -1.74 9.59
N VAL A 238 -0.48 -2.34 10.76
CA VAL A 238 0.25 -3.62 10.87
C VAL A 238 -0.43 -4.71 10.05
N ASN A 239 -1.75 -4.71 9.97
CA ASN A 239 -2.53 -5.73 9.26
C ASN A 239 -2.86 -5.38 7.80
N GLY A 240 -2.24 -4.36 7.20
CA GLY A 240 -2.47 -4.02 5.80
C GLY A 240 -3.85 -3.41 5.52
N LYS A 241 -4.43 -2.71 6.50
CA LYS A 241 -5.73 -2.00 6.44
C LYS A 241 -5.61 -0.49 6.69
N LEU A 242 -4.39 0.04 6.64
CA LEU A 242 -4.11 1.46 6.74
C LEU A 242 -2.70 1.73 6.19
N ALA A 243 -2.56 2.72 5.31
CA ALA A 243 -1.25 3.10 4.82
C ALA A 243 -0.39 3.69 5.96
N PRO A 244 0.93 3.44 5.98
CA PRO A 244 1.79 3.95 7.04
C PRO A 244 1.87 5.49 7.04
N GLU A 245 1.76 6.15 5.88
CA GLU A 245 1.63 7.61 5.80
C GLU A 245 0.39 8.15 6.51
N GLU A 246 -0.73 7.47 6.33
CA GLU A 246 -2.01 7.86 6.93
C GLU A 246 -1.99 7.73 8.45
N TYR A 247 -1.40 6.65 8.97
CA TYR A 247 -1.12 6.52 10.39
C TYR A 247 -0.21 7.64 10.91
N ALA A 248 0.90 7.87 10.20
CA ALA A 248 1.93 8.82 10.61
C ALA A 248 1.42 10.27 10.68
N ILE A 249 0.64 10.71 9.69
CA ILE A 249 0.07 12.06 9.69
C ILE A 249 -0.98 12.25 10.79
N ILE A 250 -1.78 11.22 11.10
CA ILE A 250 -2.70 11.28 12.23
C ILE A 250 -1.92 11.38 13.54
N VAL A 251 -0.84 10.61 13.71
CA VAL A 251 0.03 10.68 14.90
C VAL A 251 0.65 12.08 15.01
N ASP A 252 1.27 12.59 13.95
CA ASP A 252 1.91 13.90 13.94
C ASP A 252 0.90 15.02 14.24
N ARG A 253 -0.30 14.97 13.65
CA ARG A 253 -1.40 15.90 13.99
C ARG A 253 -1.88 15.77 15.43
N THR A 254 -1.84 14.59 16.02
CA THR A 254 -2.33 14.31 17.39
C THR A 254 -1.36 14.77 18.47
N TYR A 255 -0.08 14.90 18.13
CA TYR A 255 0.96 15.38 19.04
C TYR A 255 1.47 16.78 18.68
N LEU A 256 0.82 17.48 17.75
CA LEU A 256 1.20 18.83 17.33
C LEU A 256 1.16 19.84 18.50
N GLU A 257 0.32 19.64 19.51
CA GLU A 257 0.33 20.42 20.77
C GLU A 257 1.68 20.35 21.52
N LYS A 258 2.51 19.32 21.29
CA LYS A 258 3.88 19.21 21.81
C LYS A 258 4.92 19.94 20.94
N LYS A 259 4.48 20.71 19.95
CA LYS A 259 5.25 21.47 18.96
C LYS A 259 6.25 20.64 18.12
N LYS A 260 6.11 19.32 18.08
CA LYS A 260 7.06 18.46 17.35
C LYS A 260 6.36 17.27 16.68
N SER A 261 6.67 17.06 15.41
CA SER A 261 6.26 15.90 14.60
C SER A 261 7.15 14.69 14.91
N ILE A 262 6.55 13.51 15.03
CA ILE A 262 7.22 12.24 15.35
C ILE A 262 7.78 11.60 14.08
N TYR A 263 6.98 11.53 13.02
CA TYR A 263 7.31 10.85 11.77
C TYR A 263 7.73 11.79 10.65
N GLY A 264 7.71 13.11 10.87
CA GLY A 264 8.13 14.10 9.88
C GLY A 264 7.13 14.31 8.73
N THR A 265 5.86 13.90 8.89
CA THR A 265 4.84 14.16 7.84
C THR A 265 4.33 15.59 7.86
N ILE A 266 4.63 16.34 8.94
CA ILE A 266 4.29 17.76 9.09
C ILE A 266 5.56 18.50 9.52
N ILE A 267 6.05 19.38 8.65
CA ILE A 267 7.35 20.04 8.81
C ILE A 267 7.34 21.06 9.97
N GLN A 268 6.20 21.72 10.24
CA GLN A 268 6.06 22.70 11.30
C GLN A 268 5.22 22.12 12.46
N PRO A 269 5.67 22.24 13.74
CA PRO A 269 6.65 23.21 14.24
C PRO A 269 8.09 22.67 14.42
N GLY A 270 8.44 21.51 13.85
CA GLY A 270 9.77 20.89 13.94
C GLY A 270 9.71 19.39 14.25
N LEU A 271 10.86 18.72 14.27
CA LEU A 271 10.96 17.26 14.49
C LEU A 271 11.22 16.90 15.95
N ALA A 272 10.55 15.88 16.46
CA ALA A 272 10.75 15.34 17.81
C ALA A 272 12.13 14.68 17.94
N TYR A 273 12.55 13.97 16.90
CA TYR A 273 13.76 13.13 16.90
C TYR A 273 14.54 13.26 15.58
N PRO A 274 15.09 14.44 15.25
CA PRO A 274 15.71 14.69 13.94
C PRO A 274 16.83 13.69 13.59
N LYS A 275 17.69 13.33 14.56
CA LYS A 275 18.80 12.37 14.35
C LYS A 275 18.37 10.91 14.19
N LYS A 276 17.14 10.56 14.55
CA LYS A 276 16.60 9.20 14.51
C LYS A 276 15.36 9.08 13.61
N LEU A 277 15.05 10.12 12.84
CA LEU A 277 13.79 10.25 12.13
C LEU A 277 13.56 9.05 11.22
N ASP A 278 14.53 8.70 10.38
CA ASP A 278 14.39 7.57 9.45
C ASP A 278 14.31 6.23 10.16
N SER A 279 15.04 6.05 11.27
CA SER A 279 14.93 4.83 12.07
C SER A 279 13.53 4.68 12.68
N ILE A 280 12.92 5.79 13.11
CA ILE A 280 11.54 5.81 13.64
C ILE A 280 10.53 5.59 12.51
N ARG A 281 10.70 6.23 11.35
CA ARG A 281 9.85 6.01 10.17
C ARG A 281 9.87 4.55 9.74
N ALA A 282 11.04 3.91 9.74
CA ALA A 282 11.18 2.51 9.42
C ALA A 282 10.41 1.57 10.37
N THR A 283 10.16 1.94 11.63
CA THR A 283 9.42 1.08 12.57
C THR A 283 7.95 0.89 12.19
N ILE A 284 7.41 1.77 11.34
CA ILE A 284 6.05 1.68 10.82
C ILE A 284 6.02 1.41 9.31
N GLY A 285 7.18 1.12 8.71
CA GLY A 285 7.28 0.78 7.29
C GLY A 285 7.40 1.98 6.35
N LEU A 286 7.47 3.21 6.85
CA LEU A 286 7.71 4.40 6.04
C LEU A 286 9.14 4.43 5.45
N PRO A 287 9.34 5.08 4.29
CA PRO A 287 10.66 5.29 3.72
C PRO A 287 11.37 6.45 4.45
N ASN A 288 12.62 6.72 4.07
CA ASN A 288 13.33 7.93 4.53
C ASN A 288 12.49 9.21 4.26
N VAL A 289 12.63 10.22 5.12
CA VAL A 289 11.87 11.48 5.04
C VAL A 289 11.94 12.16 3.66
N ASP A 290 13.08 12.09 2.98
CA ASP A 290 13.32 12.73 1.69
C ASP A 290 12.75 11.94 0.51
N TYR A 291 12.31 10.70 0.71
CA TYR A 291 11.82 9.83 -0.35
C TYR A 291 10.68 10.46 -1.14
N GLN A 292 9.69 11.08 -0.47
CA GLN A 292 8.52 11.62 -1.18
C GLN A 292 8.91 12.76 -2.13
N MET A 293 9.77 13.68 -1.66
CA MET A 293 10.32 14.76 -2.48
C MET A 293 11.19 14.24 -3.63
N TRP A 294 12.05 13.26 -3.34
CA TRP A 294 12.88 12.61 -4.36
C TRP A 294 12.03 11.90 -5.42
N ALA A 295 11.05 11.10 -5.01
CA ALA A 295 10.18 10.33 -5.88
C ALA A 295 9.30 11.27 -6.73
N PHE A 296 8.79 12.37 -6.15
CA PHE A 296 8.07 13.39 -6.90
C PHE A 296 8.93 13.99 -8.02
N LYS A 297 10.13 14.49 -7.70
CA LYS A 297 11.08 15.02 -8.70
C LYS A 297 11.47 13.98 -9.74
N LYS A 298 11.56 12.71 -9.33
CA LYS A 298 11.83 11.62 -10.27
C LYS A 298 10.66 11.39 -11.20
N ARG A 299 9.41 11.39 -10.73
CA ARG A 299 8.20 11.15 -11.53
C ARG A 299 7.88 12.32 -12.47
N PHE A 300 8.16 13.54 -12.02
CA PHE A 300 7.84 14.79 -12.70
C PHE A 300 9.10 15.66 -12.79
N PRO A 301 10.05 15.34 -13.70
CA PRO A 301 11.30 16.07 -13.81
C PRO A 301 11.14 17.50 -14.35
N ASP A 302 10.00 17.79 -15.00
CA ASP A 302 9.73 19.07 -15.67
C ASP A 302 8.85 20.04 -14.84
N THR A 303 8.55 19.70 -13.59
CA THR A 303 7.80 20.53 -12.62
C THR A 303 8.73 21.07 -11.55
#